data_AF-U9TAJ1-F1
#
_entry.id   AF-U9TAJ1-F1
#
_cell.length_a   1.000
_cell.length_b   1.000
_cell.length_c   1.000
_cell.angle_alpha   90.00
_cell.angle_beta   90.00
_cell.angle_gamma   90.00
#
_symmetry.space_group_name_H-M   'P 1'
#
loop_
_entity.id
_entity.type
_entity.pdbx_description
1 polymer ?
#
loop_
_entity_poly.entity_id
_entity_poly.type
_entity_poly.pdbx_seq_one_letter_code
_entity_poly.pdbx_strand_id
1 'polypeptide(L)'
;GLYVDTNFGSVNWKDLFIILTESSPISLFKFKFHFSYELPNLEYFKLFFDNWKGRNPMLLQFLKTGRMIKEYNDLIEKYKSEGIIKKFDYEEYSGDYFDDFEWIKAKKN
;
A
#
# COMPACT_ATOMS: atom_id res chain seq x y z
N GLY A 1 -10.69 -6.58 0.41
CA GLY A 1 -9.38 -5.92 0.31
C GLY A 1 -8.38 -6.73 1.08
N LEU A 2 -7.09 -6.43 0.98
CA LEU A 2 -6.03 -7.06 1.77
C LEU A 2 -5.35 -6.01 2.66
N TYR A 3 -5.31 -6.30 3.96
CA TYR A 3 -4.57 -5.52 4.95
C TYR A 3 -3.36 -6.34 5.40
N VAL A 4 -2.17 -5.76 5.31
CA VAL A 4 -0.92 -6.39 5.73
C VAL A 4 -0.33 -5.54 6.84
N ASP A 5 -0.23 -6.12 8.03
CA ASP A 5 0.37 -5.52 9.20
C ASP A 5 1.74 -6.18 9.48
N THR A 6 2.81 -5.38 9.51
CA THR A 6 4.16 -5.87 9.74
C THR A 6 4.70 -5.59 11.14
N ASN A 7 3.85 -5.24 12.10
CA ASN A 7 4.26 -4.90 13.47
C ASN A 7 4.96 -6.02 14.26
N PHE A 8 4.91 -7.27 13.78
CA PHE A 8 5.38 -8.42 14.55
C PHE A 8 6.51 -9.23 13.88
N GLY A 9 7.12 -8.74 12.80
CA GLY A 9 8.26 -9.45 12.18
C GLY A 9 8.88 -8.77 10.96
N SER A 10 10.06 -9.25 10.56
CA SER A 10 10.68 -8.87 9.29
C SER A 10 9.91 -9.50 8.13
N VAL A 11 9.34 -8.65 7.27
CA VAL A 11 8.67 -9.08 6.04
C VAL A 11 9.64 -8.97 4.87
N ASN A 12 9.82 -10.06 4.12
CA ASN A 12 10.45 -9.96 2.80
C ASN A 12 9.45 -9.36 1.81
N TRP A 13 9.52 -8.04 1.67
CA TRP A 13 8.61 -7.27 0.81
C TRP A 13 8.67 -7.66 -0.66
N LYS A 14 9.84 -8.05 -1.16
CA LYS A 14 9.99 -8.52 -2.54
C LYS A 14 9.16 -9.77 -2.77
N ASP A 15 9.30 -10.77 -1.91
CA ASP A 15 8.59 -12.05 -2.02
C ASP A 15 7.08 -11.84 -1.81
N LEU A 16 6.69 -11.02 -0.83
CA LEU A 16 5.29 -10.69 -0.61
C LEU A 16 4.66 -10.09 -1.87
N PHE A 17 5.29 -9.10 -2.49
CA PHE A 17 4.74 -8.47 -3.70
C PHE A 17 4.65 -9.42 -4.89
N ILE A 18 5.64 -10.32 -5.06
CA ILE A 18 5.57 -11.39 -6.07
C ILE A 18 4.35 -12.28 -5.81
N ILE A 19 4.22 -12.80 -4.58
CA ILE A 19 3.10 -13.66 -4.17
C ILE A 19 1.77 -12.96 -4.40
N LEU A 20 1.65 -11.68 -4.04
CA LEU A 20 0.42 -10.92 -4.28
C LEU A 20 0.09 -10.82 -5.77
N THR A 21 1.08 -10.56 -6.63
CA THR A 21 0.85 -10.44 -8.07
C THR A 21 0.52 -11.76 -8.75
N GLU A 22 1.01 -12.88 -8.23
CA GLU A 22 0.80 -14.21 -8.82
C GLU A 22 -0.46 -14.89 -8.28
N SER A 23 -0.70 -14.79 -6.97
CA SER A 23 -1.70 -15.59 -6.26
C SER A 23 -3.00 -14.84 -5.97
N SER A 24 -3.02 -13.50 -6.07
CA SER A 24 -4.24 -12.75 -5.77
C SER A 24 -5.29 -12.89 -6.86
N PRO A 25 -6.58 -13.02 -6.51
CA PRO A 25 -7.67 -13.01 -7.48
C PRO A 25 -7.73 -11.66 -8.21
N ILE A 26 -8.20 -11.68 -9.46
CA ILE A 26 -8.34 -10.46 -10.28
C ILE A 26 -9.29 -9.40 -9.67
N SER A 27 -10.18 -9.85 -8.78
CA SER A 27 -11.12 -9.01 -8.02
C SER A 27 -10.50 -8.35 -6.79
N LEU A 28 -9.28 -8.71 -6.38
CA LEU A 28 -8.57 -7.96 -5.35
C LEU A 28 -8.05 -6.67 -5.96
N PHE A 29 -8.38 -5.52 -5.37
CA PHE A 29 -7.87 -4.21 -5.82
C PHE A 29 -7.70 -3.20 -4.68
N LYS A 30 -8.01 -3.58 -3.44
CA LYS A 30 -7.85 -2.72 -2.26
C LYS A 30 -6.70 -3.25 -1.42
N PHE A 31 -5.69 -2.42 -1.20
CA PHE A 31 -4.49 -2.76 -0.45
C PHE A 31 -4.25 -1.74 0.65
N LYS A 32 -3.98 -2.23 1.85
CA LYS A 32 -3.56 -1.42 2.98
C LYS A 32 -2.30 -2.05 3.57
N PHE A 33 -1.22 -1.29 3.64
CA PHE A 33 0.06 -1.74 4.17
C PHE A 33 0.43 -0.89 5.38
N HIS A 34 0.66 -1.55 6.52
CA HIS A 34 1.14 -0.89 7.73
C HIS A 34 2.63 -1.19 7.92
N PHE A 35 3.43 -0.13 7.87
CA PHE A 35 4.88 -0.15 8.02
C PHE A 35 5.28 0.39 9.39
N SER A 36 5.91 -0.47 10.19
CA SER A 36 6.27 -0.15 11.57
C SER A 36 7.49 0.76 11.68
N TYR A 37 8.48 0.59 10.80
CA TYR A 37 9.75 1.32 10.88
C TYR A 37 10.15 1.91 9.53
N GLU A 38 10.45 1.04 8.56
CA GLU A 38 10.96 1.41 7.25
C GLU A 38 9.99 1.04 6.14
N LEU A 39 9.98 1.88 5.10
CA LEU A 39 9.30 1.53 3.87
C LEU A 39 10.13 0.49 3.11
N PRO A 40 9.49 -0.43 2.38
CA PRO A 40 10.15 -1.30 1.42
C PRO A 40 10.96 -0.48 0.43
N ASN A 41 12.07 -1.04 -0.06
CA ASN A 41 12.81 -0.42 -1.15
C ASN A 41 11.87 -0.06 -2.33
N LEU A 42 12.07 1.14 -2.89
CA LEU A 42 11.31 1.65 -4.05
C LEU A 42 11.25 0.67 -5.23
N GLU A 43 12.32 -0.10 -5.46
CA GLU A 43 12.37 -1.12 -6.51
C GLU A 43 11.34 -2.23 -6.31
N TYR A 44 11.02 -2.57 -5.05
CA TYR A 44 10.03 -3.61 -4.75
C TYR A 44 8.61 -3.08 -5.00
N PHE A 45 8.33 -1.81 -4.68
CA PHE A 45 7.07 -1.18 -5.08
C PHE A 45 6.94 -1.07 -6.60
N LYS A 46 8.02 -0.68 -7.28
CA LYS A 46 8.06 -0.62 -8.75
C LYS A 46 7.75 -2.00 -9.36
N LEU A 47 8.36 -3.06 -8.84
CA LEU A 47 8.08 -4.45 -9.23
C LEU A 47 6.61 -4.79 -9.02
N PHE A 48 6.05 -4.46 -7.84
CA PHE A 48 4.65 -4.72 -7.53
C PHE A 48 3.69 -4.03 -8.51
N PHE A 49 3.89 -2.74 -8.78
CA PHE A 49 3.03 -1.96 -9.66
C PHE A 49 3.19 -2.37 -11.13
N ASP A 50 4.41 -2.66 -11.58
CA ASP A 50 4.65 -3.17 -12.93
C ASP A 50 3.95 -4.53 -13.14
N ASN A 51 4.01 -5.43 -12.15
CA ASN A 51 3.35 -6.73 -12.20
C ASN A 51 1.83 -6.65 -12.00
N TRP A 52 1.29 -5.51 -11.58
CA TRP A 52 -0.16 -5.30 -11.46
C TRP A 52 -0.81 -4.76 -12.74
N LYS A 53 -0.02 -4.51 -13.79
CA LYS A 53 -0.51 -4.08 -15.10
C LYS A 53 -1.54 -5.08 -15.66
N GLY A 54 -2.63 -4.55 -16.22
CA GLY A 54 -3.74 -5.35 -16.76
C GLY A 54 -4.74 -5.85 -15.72
N ARG A 55 -4.55 -5.57 -14.42
CA ARG A 55 -5.52 -5.83 -13.36
C ARG A 55 -6.35 -4.59 -13.05
N ASN A 56 -7.36 -4.75 -12.17
CA ASN A 56 -8.12 -3.63 -11.65
C ASN A 56 -7.19 -2.60 -10.96
N PRO A 57 -7.31 -1.30 -11.28
CA PRO A 57 -6.52 -0.25 -10.66
C PRO A 57 -6.62 -0.27 -9.12
N MET A 58 -5.49 -0.13 -8.45
CA MET A 58 -5.40 -0.26 -7.00
C MET A 58 -6.03 0.93 -6.28
N LEU A 59 -6.73 0.65 -5.19
CA LEU A 59 -6.90 1.57 -4.08
C LEU A 59 -5.84 1.21 -3.03
N LEU A 60 -4.80 2.03 -2.94
CA LEU A 60 -3.63 1.79 -2.09
C LEU A 60 -3.59 2.72 -0.87
N GLN A 61 -3.43 2.18 0.33
CA GLN A 61 -3.24 2.96 1.56
C GLN A 61 -1.96 2.53 2.27
N PHE A 62 -1.13 3.51 2.66
CA PHE A 62 0.05 3.29 3.50
C PHE A 62 -0.20 3.87 4.89
N LEU A 63 0.00 3.05 5.92
CA LEU A 63 0.08 3.47 7.31
C LEU A 63 1.54 3.41 7.75
N LYS A 64 2.08 4.51 8.24
CA LYS A 64 3.46 4.54 8.76
C LYS A 64 3.64 5.67 9.76
N THR A 65 4.50 5.49 10.76
CA THR A 65 4.94 6.61 11.61
C THR A 65 5.94 7.51 10.87
N GLY A 66 5.74 8.83 10.96
CA GLY A 66 6.60 9.85 10.35
C GLY A 66 6.14 10.30 8.97
N ARG A 67 7.03 10.99 8.23
CA ARG A 67 6.74 11.50 6.89
C ARG A 67 7.23 10.56 5.80
N MET A 68 6.45 10.42 4.73
CA MET A 68 6.89 9.76 3.51
C MET A 68 7.90 10.65 2.78
N ILE A 69 8.99 10.06 2.29
CA ILE A 69 9.98 10.81 1.50
C ILE A 69 9.46 11.03 0.07
N LYS A 70 9.97 12.09 -0.56
CA LYS A 70 9.54 12.57 -1.88
C LYS A 70 9.55 11.47 -2.96
N GLU A 71 10.56 10.60 -2.94
CA GLU A 71 10.75 9.56 -3.97
C GLU A 71 9.59 8.54 -4.02
N TYR A 72 8.99 8.18 -2.87
CA TYR A 72 7.80 7.32 -2.87
C TYR A 72 6.59 8.06 -3.44
N ASN A 73 6.41 9.34 -3.10
CA ASN A 73 5.32 10.14 -3.68
C ASN A 73 5.46 10.25 -5.21
N ASP A 74 6.67 10.53 -5.70
CA ASP A 74 6.94 10.62 -7.14
C ASP A 74 6.63 9.28 -7.85
N LEU A 75 7.00 8.15 -7.22
CA LEU A 75 6.68 6.80 -7.73
C LEU A 75 5.17 6.57 -7.78
N ILE A 76 4.45 6.91 -6.71
CA ILE A 76 2.99 6.75 -6.65
C ILE A 76 2.29 7.60 -7.71
N GLU A 77 2.66 8.88 -7.86
CA GLU A 77 2.06 9.78 -8.85
C GLU A 77 2.33 9.30 -10.29
N LYS A 78 3.53 8.77 -10.56
CA LYS A 78 3.82 8.10 -11.84
C LYS A 78 2.81 6.97 -12.09
N TYR A 79 2.65 6.04 -11.17
CA TYR A 79 1.74 4.90 -11.36
C TYR A 79 0.25 5.26 -11.29
N LYS A 80 -0.12 6.41 -10.70
CA LYS A 80 -1.45 7.00 -10.87
C LYS A 80 -1.70 7.44 -12.31
N SER A 81 -0.74 8.15 -12.91
CA SER A 81 -0.85 8.59 -14.31
C SER A 81 -0.89 7.43 -15.31
N GLU A 82 -0.23 6.31 -14.98
CA GLU A 82 -0.30 5.06 -15.75
C GLU A 82 -1.63 4.28 -15.54
N GLY A 83 -2.50 4.75 -14.64
CA GLY A 83 -3.78 4.10 -14.33
C GLY A 83 -3.67 2.84 -13.48
N ILE A 84 -2.49 2.54 -12.94
CA ILE A 84 -2.26 1.37 -12.08
C ILE A 84 -2.75 1.63 -10.65
N ILE A 85 -2.58 2.86 -10.17
CA ILE A 85 -3.09 3.31 -8.88
C ILE A 85 -4.24 4.26 -9.14
N LYS A 86 -5.45 3.89 -8.71
CA LYS A 86 -6.64 4.75 -8.83
C LYS A 86 -6.71 5.79 -7.72
N LYS A 87 -6.40 5.39 -6.49
CA LYS A 87 -6.36 6.27 -5.32
C LYS A 87 -5.23 5.84 -4.41
N PHE A 88 -4.54 6.82 -3.85
CA PHE A 88 -3.52 6.60 -2.85
C PHE A 88 -3.72 7.53 -1.66
N ASP A 89 -3.76 6.96 -0.46
CA ASP A 89 -3.80 7.68 0.80
C ASP A 89 -2.60 7.29 1.67
N TYR A 90 -1.98 8.27 2.31
CA TYR A 90 -0.94 8.09 3.32
C TYR A 90 -1.45 8.60 4.65
N GLU A 91 -1.34 7.79 5.68
CA GLU A 91 -1.77 8.17 7.02
C GLU A 91 -0.66 7.92 8.04
N GLU A 92 -0.37 8.95 8.81
CA GLU A 92 0.56 8.86 9.92
C GLU A 92 -0.08 8.04 11.04
N TYR A 93 0.54 6.91 11.37
CA TYR A 93 0.03 6.03 12.41
C TYR A 93 0.23 6.68 13.79
N SER A 94 -0.88 7.08 14.43
CA SER A 94 -0.92 7.72 15.76
C SER A 94 -1.28 6.77 16.91
N GLY A 95 -1.43 5.46 16.66
CA GLY A 95 -1.76 4.45 17.68
C GLY A 95 -3.25 4.19 17.90
N ASP A 96 -4.14 4.84 17.14
CA ASP A 96 -5.58 4.60 17.23
C ASP A 96 -6.03 3.39 16.40
N TYR A 97 -7.11 2.74 16.83
CA TYR A 97 -7.76 1.63 16.13
C TYR A 97 -8.21 2.07 14.73
N PHE A 98 -7.79 1.31 13.72
CA PHE A 98 -8.19 1.54 12.34
C PHE A 98 -9.29 0.57 11.94
N ASP A 99 -10.43 1.10 11.48
CA ASP A 99 -11.42 0.29 10.78
C ASP A 99 -10.86 -0.15 9.41
N ASP A 100 -11.28 -1.35 8.99
CA ASP A 100 -10.83 -1.99 7.76
C ASP A 100 -11.31 -1.24 6.51
N PHE A 101 -10.37 -0.68 5.74
CA PHE A 101 -10.61 0.00 4.44
C PHE A 101 -11.59 1.18 4.47
N GLU A 102 -11.83 1.81 5.61
CA GLU A 102 -12.46 3.12 5.69
C GLU A 102 -11.43 4.17 5.22
N TRP A 103 -11.66 4.79 4.06
CA TRP A 103 -10.79 5.84 3.49
C TRP A 103 -10.99 7.21 4.16
N ILE A 104 -11.81 7.25 5.22
CA ILE A 104 -12.25 8.44 5.94
C ILE A 104 -12.39 8.04 7.42
N LYS A 105 -11.85 8.85 8.34
CA LYS A 105 -12.13 8.69 9.77
C LYS A 105 -13.61 8.94 10.04
N ALA A 106 -14.32 7.98 10.63
CA ALA A 106 -15.53 8.32 11.37
C ALA A 106 -15.13 9.21 12.55
N LYS A 107 -15.48 10.50 12.51
CA LYS A 107 -15.37 11.37 13.69
C LYS A 107 -16.25 10.79 14.79
N LYS A 108 -15.67 10.23 15.85
CA LYS A 108 -16.41 10.02 17.09
C LYS A 108 -16.59 11.39 17.76
N ASN A 109 -17.85 11.74 17.98
CA ASN A 109 -18.27 12.88 18.79
C ASN A 109 -17.86 12.71 20.25
#